data_AF-A0A8J2LI00-F1
#
_entry.id   AF-A0A8J2LI00-F1
#
_cell.length_a   1.000
_cell.length_b   1.000
_cell.length_c   1.000
_cell.angle_alpha   90.00
_cell.angle_beta   90.00
_cell.angle_gamma   90.00
#
_symmetry.space_group_name_H-M   'P 1'
#
loop_
_entity.id
_entity.type
_entity.pdbx_description
1 polymer ?
#
loop_
_entity_poly.entity_id
_entity_poly.type
_entity_poly.pdbx_seq_one_letter_code
_entity_poly.pdbx_strand_id
1 'polypeptide(L)'
;LLDVYTKTDKKVRCMMVESTVPMEFVMSYYGNKDKPIAHFPFNFQLLNVRPEMNATGVLELVNMWYDLMPEGQWATFLVGNHDQLRVP
;
A
#
# COMPACT_ATOMS: atom_id res chain seq x y z
N LEU A 1 -19.29 -6.03 1.85
CA LEU A 1 -19.43 -6.89 3.06
C LEU A 1 -19.13 -6.12 4.35
N LEU A 2 -17.97 -5.45 4.45
CA LEU A 2 -17.60 -4.69 5.66
C LEU A 2 -18.50 -3.48 5.96
N ASP A 3 -19.01 -2.81 4.92
CA ASP A 3 -19.86 -1.62 5.09
C ASP A 3 -21.14 -1.87 5.87
N VAL A 4 -21.66 -3.10 5.84
CA VAL A 4 -22.86 -3.47 6.61
C VAL A 4 -22.59 -3.28 8.10
N TYR A 5 -21.44 -3.73 8.59
CA TYR A 5 -21.06 -3.59 10.00
C TYR A 5 -20.82 -2.13 10.37
N THR A 6 -20.15 -1.35 9.51
CA THR A 6 -19.97 0.10 9.70
C THR A 6 -21.31 0.83 9.77
N LYS A 7 -22.30 0.44 8.95
CA LYS A 7 -23.65 1.03 8.99
C LYS A 7 -24.38 0.73 10.29
N THR A 8 -24.18 -0.47 10.86
CA THR A 8 -24.85 -0.94 12.08
C THR A 8 -24.36 -0.23 13.32
N ASP A 9 -23.05 -0.18 13.56
CA ASP A 9 -22.49 0.31 14.84
C ASP A 9 -21.67 1.60 14.74
N LYS A 10 -21.58 2.18 13.53
CA LYS A 10 -20.85 3.41 13.22
C LYS A 10 -19.32 3.33 13.42
N LYS A 11 -18.75 2.12 13.47
CA LYS A 11 -17.28 1.92 13.53
C LYS A 11 -16.73 1.56 12.15
N VAL A 12 -15.69 2.25 11.70
CA VAL A 12 -15.05 1.95 10.41
C VAL A 12 -14.33 0.60 10.49
N ARG A 13 -14.49 -0.23 9.45
CA ARG A 13 -13.71 -1.46 9.27
C ARG A 13 -12.64 -1.20 8.23
N CYS A 14 -11.39 -1.33 8.63
CA CYS A 14 -10.28 -1.25 7.69
C CYS A 14 -10.24 -2.51 6.81
N MET A 15 -9.93 -2.33 5.53
CA MET A 15 -9.65 -3.37 4.56
C MET A 15 -8.32 -3.05 3.90
N MET A 16 -7.42 -4.03 3.90
CA MET A 16 -6.10 -3.94 3.31
C MET A 16 -5.94 -5.10 2.33
N VAL A 17 -5.16 -4.89 1.27
CA VAL A 17 -4.89 -5.92 0.28
C VAL A 17 -3.39 -6.19 0.21
N GLU A 18 -3.03 -7.45 0.35
CA GLU A 18 -1.71 -7.97 0.04
C GLU A 18 -1.72 -8.58 -1.36
N SER A 19 -0.80 -8.15 -2.22
CA SER A 19 -0.67 -8.67 -3.58
C SER A 19 0.77 -8.57 -4.06
N THR A 20 1.17 -9.51 -4.90
CA THR A 20 2.51 -9.58 -5.50
C THR A 20 2.48 -9.25 -7.01
N VAL A 21 1.42 -8.59 -7.47
CA VAL A 21 1.31 -8.11 -8.86
C VAL A 21 2.18 -6.86 -9.07
N PRO A 22 2.52 -6.50 -10.33
CA PRO A 22 3.20 -5.25 -10.63
C PRO A 22 2.47 -4.02 -10.07
N MET A 23 3.21 -2.97 -9.70
CA MET A 23 2.70 -1.84 -8.92
C MET A 23 1.55 -1.10 -9.61
N GLU A 24 1.59 -1.00 -10.93
CA GLU A 24 0.52 -0.41 -11.74
C GLU A 24 -0.82 -1.11 -11.54
N PHE A 25 -0.81 -2.43 -11.27
CA PHE A 25 -2.02 -3.18 -10.93
C PHE A 25 -2.34 -3.11 -9.45
N VAL A 26 -1.36 -2.91 -8.56
CA VAL A 26 -1.62 -2.71 -7.12
C VAL A 26 -2.53 -1.51 -6.89
N MET A 27 -2.35 -0.43 -7.66
CA MET A 27 -3.17 0.79 -7.54
C MET A 27 -4.66 0.56 -7.81
N SER A 28 -5.01 -0.48 -8.59
CA SER A 28 -6.39 -0.84 -8.84
C SER A 28 -7.16 -1.23 -7.57
N TYR A 29 -6.46 -1.66 -6.51
CA TYR A 29 -7.06 -2.02 -5.23
C TYR A 29 -7.51 -0.83 -4.38
N TYR A 30 -7.13 0.40 -4.71
CA TYR A 30 -7.81 1.59 -4.16
C TYR A 30 -9.25 1.71 -4.71
N GLY A 31 -9.49 1.21 -5.93
CA GLY A 31 -10.73 1.45 -6.65
C GLY A 31 -10.80 2.87 -7.20
N ASN A 32 -12.00 3.44 -7.25
CA ASN A 32 -12.23 4.82 -7.66
C ASN A 32 -13.28 5.49 -6.77
N LYS A 33 -13.58 6.78 -7.02
CA LYS A 33 -14.52 7.58 -6.20
C LYS A 33 -15.91 6.93 -6.08
N ASP A 34 -16.39 6.27 -7.13
CA ASP A 34 -17.72 5.65 -7.16
C ASP A 34 -17.72 4.22 -6.60
N LYS A 35 -16.57 3.54 -6.70
CA LYS A 35 -16.37 2.14 -6.32
C LYS A 35 -15.04 1.99 -5.57
N PRO A 36 -14.96 2.43 -4.30
CA PRO A 36 -13.80 2.17 -3.47
C PRO A 36 -13.68 0.66 -3.20
N ILE A 37 -12.46 0.16 -3.09
CA ILE A 37 -12.19 -1.27 -2.83
C ILE A 37 -11.54 -1.45 -1.46
N ALA A 38 -10.25 -1.15 -1.32
CA ALA A 38 -9.52 -1.23 -0.06
C ALA A 38 -9.21 0.18 0.47
N HIS A 39 -8.94 0.28 1.76
CA HIS A 39 -8.46 1.54 2.35
C HIS A 39 -7.04 1.85 1.86
N PHE A 40 -6.24 0.80 1.71
CA PHE A 40 -4.95 0.83 1.04
C PHE A 40 -4.49 -0.61 0.71
N PRO A 41 -3.78 -0.81 -0.41
CA PRO A 41 -2.94 -1.98 -0.60
C PRO A 41 -1.63 -1.84 0.17
N PHE A 42 -0.96 -2.96 0.46
CA PHE A 42 0.38 -2.93 1.05
C PHE A 42 1.43 -2.53 0.02
N ASN A 43 2.26 -1.55 0.39
CA ASN A 43 3.41 -1.13 -0.38
C ASN A 43 4.69 -1.85 0.06
N PHE A 44 5.22 -2.69 -0.81
CA PHE A 44 6.42 -3.48 -0.58
C PHE A 44 7.71 -2.89 -1.14
N GLN A 45 7.69 -1.67 -1.67
CA GLN A 45 8.88 -1.11 -2.33
C GLN A 45 10.08 -0.97 -1.39
N LEU A 46 9.88 -0.61 -0.12
CA LEU A 46 10.98 -0.46 0.82
C LEU A 46 11.63 -1.80 1.22
N LEU A 47 11.01 -2.94 0.90
CA LEU A 47 11.67 -4.25 1.03
C LEU A 47 12.82 -4.43 0.03
N ASN A 48 12.89 -3.58 -1.01
CA ASN A 48 13.95 -3.58 -2.01
C ASN A 48 15.16 -2.73 -1.61
N VAL A 49 15.15 -2.05 -0.46
CA VAL A 49 16.32 -1.33 0.06
C VAL A 49 17.47 -2.32 0.30
N ARG A 50 18.68 -1.89 -0.05
CA ARG A 50 19.93 -2.66 0.10
C ARG A 50 20.99 -1.83 0.82
N PRO A 51 21.95 -2.45 1.55
CA PRO A 51 22.97 -1.72 2.32
C PRO A 51 23.79 -0.70 1.51
N GLU A 52 24.01 -0.96 0.23
CA GLU A 52 24.75 -0.11 -0.71
C GLU A 52 23.92 1.04 -1.30
N MET A 53 22.61 1.06 -1.07
CA MET A 53 21.70 2.06 -1.62
C MET A 53 21.89 3.41 -0.92
N ASN A 54 22.01 4.48 -1.71
CA ASN A 54 22.08 5.84 -1.18
C ASN A 54 20.68 6.48 -1.05
N ALA A 55 20.64 7.72 -0.56
CA ALA A 55 19.37 8.44 -0.37
C ALA A 55 18.55 8.61 -1.66
N THR A 56 19.21 8.73 -2.81
CA THR A 56 18.53 8.86 -4.12
C THR A 56 17.79 7.56 -4.47
N GLY A 57 18.41 6.40 -4.28
CA GLY A 57 17.74 5.13 -4.54
C GLY A 57 16.53 4.90 -3.63
N VAL A 58 16.61 5.30 -2.35
CA VAL A 58 15.45 5.22 -1.44
C VAL A 58 14.34 6.19 -1.87
N LEU A 59 14.70 7.39 -2.31
CA LEU A 59 13.75 8.37 -2.83
C LEU A 59 13.01 7.84 -4.08
N GLU A 60 13.70 7.14 -4.97
CA GLU A 60 13.07 6.49 -6.14
C GLU A 60 12.01 5.48 -5.72
N LEU A 61 12.29 4.64 -4.71
CA LEU A 61 11.32 3.68 -4.17
C LEU A 61 10.07 4.35 -3.58
N VAL A 62 10.25 5.50 -2.93
CA VAL A 62 9.14 6.30 -2.37
C VAL A 62 8.34 6.96 -3.49
N ASN A 63 9.02 7.58 -4.46
CA ASN A 63 8.38 8.28 -5.57
C ASN A 63 7.59 7.34 -6.46
N MET A 64 8.08 6.12 -6.73
CA MET A 64 7.32 5.13 -7.50
C MET A 64 5.89 4.92 -6.97
N TRP A 65 5.71 4.91 -5.65
CA TRP A 65 4.37 4.81 -5.07
C TRP A 65 3.54 6.07 -5.31
N TYR A 66 4.10 7.24 -5.00
CA TYR A 66 3.39 8.52 -5.13
C TYR A 66 3.05 8.88 -6.58
N ASP A 67 3.88 8.50 -7.55
CA ASP A 67 3.68 8.76 -8.97
C ASP A 67 2.51 7.96 -9.55
N LEU A 68 2.22 6.78 -8.98
CA LEU A 68 1.16 5.87 -9.44
C LEU A 68 -0.10 5.92 -8.57
N MET A 69 0.02 6.30 -7.31
CA MET A 69 -1.10 6.31 -6.37
C MET A 69 -2.20 7.28 -6.82
N PRO A 70 -3.47 6.85 -6.86
CA PRO A 70 -4.56 7.75 -7.21
C PRO A 70 -4.65 8.94 -6.24
N GLU A 71 -4.99 10.11 -6.77
CA GLU A 71 -5.09 11.35 -5.99
C GLU A 71 -6.03 11.19 -4.78
N GLY A 72 -5.59 11.69 -3.62
CA GLY A 72 -6.38 11.68 -2.39
C GLY A 72 -6.42 10.36 -1.63
N GLN A 73 -5.67 9.34 -2.10
CA GLN A 73 -5.54 8.06 -1.41
C GLN A 73 -4.46 8.07 -0.32
N TRP A 74 -4.50 7.07 0.57
CA TRP A 74 -3.55 6.94 1.68
C TRP A 74 -2.39 6.01 1.32
N ALA A 75 -1.17 6.55 1.31
CA ALA A 75 0.03 5.75 1.08
C ALA A 75 0.37 4.87 2.29
N THR A 76 1.01 3.73 2.04
CA THR A 76 1.65 2.91 3.07
C THR A 76 3.09 2.63 2.72
N PHE A 77 3.89 2.24 3.73
CA PHE A 77 5.30 1.90 3.59
C PHE A 77 5.63 0.78 4.56
N LEU A 78 6.09 -0.37 4.04
CA LEU A 78 6.49 -1.52 4.85
C LEU A 78 7.97 -1.79 4.70
N VAL A 79 8.68 -1.90 5.82
CA VAL A 79 10.11 -2.24 5.88
C VAL A 79 10.36 -3.71 6.23
N GLY A 80 9.31 -4.48 6.49
CA GLY A 80 9.39 -5.91 6.78
C GLY A 80 8.01 -6.53 6.99
N ASN A 81 7.94 -7.85 6.92
CA ASN A 81 6.77 -8.66 7.28
C ASN A 81 7.23 -10.06 7.73
N HIS A 82 6.31 -11.01 7.86
CA HIS A 82 6.61 -12.38 8.31
C HIS A 82 7.24 -13.28 7.23
N ASP A 83 7.25 -12.84 5.96
CA ASP A 83 7.83 -13.56 4.83
C ASP A 83 9.23 -13.06 4.46
N GLN A 84 9.63 -11.89 4.96
CA GLN A 84 10.92 -11.28 4.69
C GLN A 84 11.90 -11.47 5.86
N LEU A 85 13.19 -11.53 5.53
CA LEU A 85 14.23 -11.38 6.55
C LEU A 85 14.11 -10.02 7.22
N ARG A 86 14.42 -9.97 8.52
CA ARG A 86 14.40 -8.73 9.29
C ARG A 86 15.46 -7.76 8.74
N VAL A 87 15.12 -6.48 8.71
CA VAL A 87 16.10 -5.41 8.54
C VAL A 87 17.14 -5.55 9.67
N PRO A 88 18.44 -5.59 9.35
CA PRO A 88 19.50 -5.63 10.36
C PRO A 88 19.46 -4.48 11.36
#